data_AF-A0A2V9BDA6-F1
#
_entry.id   AF-A0A2V9BDA6-F1
#
_cell.length_a   1.000
_cell.length_b   1.000
_cell.length_c   1.000
_cell.angle_alpha   90.00
_cell.angle_beta   90.00
_cell.angle_gamma   90.00
#
_symmetry.space_group_name_H-M   'P 1'
#
loop_
_entity.id
_entity.type
_entity.pdbx_description
1 polymer ?
#
loop_
_entity_poly.entity_id
_entity_poly.type
_entity_poly.pdbx_seq_one_letter_code
_entity_poly.pdbx_strand_id
1 'polypeptide(L)' 'DSRFRPSVQVDEQAIQDFYQNAVLPRAKSRGQNPPSLEAAHDYIQEALVQRGINDQADRWLKESHGRIHVTKLLEENPA' A
#
# COMPACT_ATOMS: atom_id res chain seq x y z
N ASP A 1 17.61 15.26 5.93
CA ASP A 1 17.45 13.81 5.77
C ASP A 1 16.16 13.59 4.97
N SER A 2 16.28 13.26 3.67
CA SER A 2 15.17 13.28 2.70
C SER A 2 14.60 11.89 2.39
N ARG A 3 14.52 11.00 3.40
CA ARG A 3 14.22 9.58 3.20
C ARG A 3 12.76 9.27 2.89
N PHE A 4 11.86 10.24 3.07
CA PHE A 4 10.44 10.10 2.77
C PHE A 4 10.10 10.97 1.57
N ARG A 5 10.25 10.43 0.36
CA ARG A 5 9.66 11.00 -0.85
C ARG A 5 8.77 9.94 -1.49
N PRO A 6 7.54 9.74 -1.01
CA PRO A 6 6.64 8.78 -1.63
C PRO A 6 6.15 9.38 -2.95
N SER A 7 6.77 8.98 -4.06
CA SER A 7 6.20 9.13 -5.40
C SER A 7 5.54 7.81 -5.77
N VAL A 8 4.38 7.53 -5.19
CA VAL A 8 3.56 6.39 -5.61
C VAL A 8 3.02 6.70 -7.00
N GLN A 9 3.47 5.94 -7.99
CA GLN A 9 2.90 5.99 -9.34
C GLN A 9 1.79 4.95 -9.41
N VAL A 10 0.60 5.40 -9.80
CA VAL A 10 -0.53 4.53 -10.11
C VAL A 10 -0.63 4.46 -11.63
N ASP A 11 -0.58 3.25 -12.18
CA ASP A 11 -0.81 3.03 -13.60
C ASP A 11 -2.29 2.69 -13.88
N GLU A 12 -2.70 2.89 -15.13
CA GLU A 12 -4.07 2.65 -15.60
C GLU A 12 -4.49 1.19 -15.40
N GLN A 13 -3.55 0.25 -15.54
CA GLN A 13 -3.81 -1.17 -15.37
C GLN A 13 -4.17 -1.50 -13.91
N ALA A 14 -3.48 -0.92 -12.94
CA ALA A 14 -3.78 -1.07 -11.52
C ALA A 14 -5.16 -0.53 -11.16
N ILE A 15 -5.59 0.56 -11.81
CA ILE A 15 -6.94 1.11 -11.65
C ILE A 15 -7.97 0.11 -12.19
N GLN A 16 -7.76 -0.41 -13.39
CA GLN A 16 -8.65 -1.39 -14.00
C GLN A 16 -8.73 -2.69 -13.20
N ASP A 17 -7.60 -3.18 -12.69
CA ASP A 17 -7.51 -4.38 -11.87
C ASP A 17 -8.22 -4.17 -10.53
N PHE A 18 -8.03 -3.02 -9.89
CA PHE A 18 -8.71 -2.70 -8.63
C PHE A 18 -10.22 -2.58 -8.83
N TYR A 19 -10.66 -1.99 -9.94
CA TYR A 19 -12.07 -1.92 -10.28
C TYR A 19 -12.68 -3.33 -10.42
N GLN A 20 -12.03 -4.22 -11.18
CA GLN A 20 -12.53 -5.58 -11.42
C GLN A 20 -12.51 -6.45 -10.17
N ASN A 21 -11.46 -6.34 -9.36
CA ASN A 21 -11.22 -7.26 -8.24
C ASN A 21 -11.78 -6.77 -6.91
N ALA A 22 -12.02 -5.46 -6.74
CA ALA A 22 -12.52 -4.90 -5.48
C ALA A 22 -13.86 -4.16 -5.65
N VAL A 23 -13.99 -3.28 -6.64
CA VAL A 23 -15.19 -2.44 -6.80
C VAL A 23 -16.39 -3.27 -7.26
N LEU A 24 -16.25 -4.03 -8.35
CA LEU A 24 -17.34 -4.87 -8.89
C LEU A 24 -17.84 -5.92 -7.88
N PRO A 25 -16.97 -6.71 -7.23
CA PRO A 25 -17.44 -7.74 -6.30
C PRO A 25 -18.11 -7.13 -5.07
N ARG A 26 -17.62 -5.99 -4.59
CA ARG A 26 -18.21 -5.27 -3.44
C ARG A 26 -19.59 -4.70 -3.77
N ALA A 27 -19.77 -4.12 -4.95
CA ALA A 27 -21.06 -3.63 -5.41
C ALA A 27 -22.07 -4.79 -5.56
N LYS A 28 -21.64 -5.88 -6.19
CA LYS A 28 -22.44 -7.11 -6.34
C LYS A 28 -22.85 -7.69 -4.99
N SER A 29 -21.94 -7.78 -4.03
CA SER A 29 -22.23 -8.26 -2.67
C SER A 29 -23.23 -7.39 -1.91
N ARG A 30 -23.35 -6.11 -2.29
CA ARG A 30 -24.30 -5.17 -1.68
C ARG A 30 -25.60 -5.06 -2.46
N GLY A 31 -25.77 -5.80 -3.56
CA GLY A 31 -26.91 -5.68 -4.46
C GLY A 31 -27.01 -4.31 -5.13
N GLN A 32 -25.89 -3.58 -5.22
CA GLN A 32 -25.81 -2.26 -5.83
C GLN A 32 -25.27 -2.39 -7.26
N ASN A 33 -25.76 -1.52 -8.14
CA ASN A 33 -25.13 -1.37 -9.44
C ASN A 33 -23.78 -0.68 -9.27
N PRO A 34 -22.68 -1.27 -9.78
CA PRO A 34 -21.37 -0.65 -9.69
C PRO A 34 -21.35 0.68 -10.46
N PRO A 35 -20.63 1.71 -9.95
CA PRO A 35 -20.35 2.92 -10.72
C PRO A 35 -19.51 2.56 -11.95
N SER A 36 -19.50 3.39 -13.00
CA SER A 36 -18.61 3.17 -14.14
C SER A 36 -17.13 3.28 -13.72
N LEU A 37 -16.23 2.71 -14.53
CA LEU A 37 -14.79 2.83 -14.30
C LEU A 37 -14.35 4.30 -14.24
N GLU A 38 -14.85 5.13 -15.16
CA GLU A 38 -14.59 6.56 -15.20
C GLU A 38 -15.05 7.27 -13.92
N ALA A 39 -16.27 6.98 -13.45
CA ALA A 39 -16.79 7.58 -12.21
C ALA A 39 -16.05 7.10 -10.95
N ALA A 40 -15.45 5.91 -10.99
CA ALA A 40 -14.67 5.35 -9.90
C ALA A 40 -13.18 5.69 -9.98
N HIS A 41 -12.69 6.23 -11.11
CA HIS A 41 -11.28 6.39 -11.41
C HIS A 41 -10.54 7.16 -10.31
N ASP A 42 -11.00 8.37 -9.97
CA ASP A 42 -10.34 9.23 -8.98
C ASP A 42 -10.29 8.59 -7.59
N TYR A 43 -11.39 7.96 -7.19
CA TYR A 43 -11.46 7.24 -5.92
C TYR A 43 -10.52 6.04 -5.87
N ILE A 44 -10.42 5.28 -6.96
CA ILE A 44 -9.50 4.14 -7.06
C ILE A 44 -8.06 4.62 -7.04
N GLN A 45 -7.75 5.67 -7.79
CA GLN A 45 -6.41 6.26 -7.82
C GLN A 45 -5.98 6.70 -6.42
N GLU A 46 -6.84 7.41 -5.68
CA GLU A 46 -6.56 7.80 -4.30
C GLU A 46 -6.34 6.59 -3.39
N ALA A 47 -7.21 5.57 -3.49
CA ALA A 47 -7.08 4.35 -2.70
C ALA A 47 -5.76 3.61 -2.98
N LEU A 48 -5.32 3.56 -4.24
CA LEU A 48 -4.05 2.95 -4.64
C LEU A 48 -2.84 3.77 -4.16
N VAL A 49 -2.91 5.10 -4.21
CA VAL A 49 -1.88 5.97 -3.64
C VAL A 49 -1.71 5.73 -2.14
N GLN A 50 -2.81 5.73 -1.39
CA GLN A 50 -2.79 5.48 0.06
C GLN A 50 -2.23 4.09 0.38
N ARG A 51 -2.64 3.07 -0.39
CA ARG A 51 -2.10 1.72 -0.25
C ARG A 51 -0.59 1.69 -0.50
N GLY A 52 -0.11 2.33 -1.56
CA GLY A 52 1.32 2.39 -1.87
C GLY A 52 2.14 3.08 -0.78
N ILE A 53 1.61 4.14 -0.16
CA ILE A 53 2.24 4.80 0.99
C ILE A 53 2.34 3.85 2.18
N ASN A 54 1.25 3.14 2.50
CA ASN A 54 1.23 2.18 3.60
C ASN A 54 2.22 1.02 3.36
N ASP A 55 2.23 0.46 2.15
CA ASP A 55 3.14 -0.63 1.78
C ASP A 55 4.62 -0.21 1.88
N GLN A 56 4.93 1.04 1.49
CA GLN A 56 6.26 1.63 1.65
C GLN A 56 6.64 1.82 3.12
N ALA A 57 5.72 2.31 3.95
CA ALA A 57 5.93 2.47 5.37
C ALA A 57 6.18 1.11 6.05
N ASP A 58 5.38 0.10 5.74
CA ASP A 58 5.53 -1.26 6.24
C ASP A 58 6.86 -1.89 5.83
N ARG A 59 7.29 -1.67 4.59
CA ARG A 59 8.59 -2.14 4.10
C ARG A 59 9.74 -1.51 4.89
N TRP A 60 9.69 -0.20 5.10
CA TRP A 60 10.71 0.50 5.88
C TRP A 60 10.75 0.04 7.34
N LEU A 61 9.59 -0.20 7.96
CA LEU A 61 9.49 -0.75 9.32
C LEU A 61 10.11 -2.14 9.41
N LYS A 62 9.82 -3.04 8.45
CA LYS A 62 10.41 -4.38 8.38
C LYS A 62 11.94 -4.33 8.22
N GLU A 63 12.44 -3.50 7.31
CA GLU A 63 13.87 -3.33 7.08
C GLU A 63 14.60 -2.71 8.29
N SER A 64 13.92 -1.84 9.04
CA SER A 64 14.45 -1.24 10.28
C SER A 64 14.46 -2.24 11.44
N HIS A 65 13.41 -3.07 11.58
CA HIS A 65 13.35 -4.12 12.60
C HIS A 65 14.48 -5.16 12.44
N GLY A 66 14.90 -5.46 11.21
CA GLY A 66 16.03 -6.35 10.94
C GLY A 66 17.37 -5.81 11.45
N ARG A 67 17.51 -4.49 11.64
CA ARG A 67 18.74 -3.85 12.14
C ARG A 67 18.79 -3.75 13.67
N ILE A 68 17.65 -3.65 14.34
CA ILE A 68 17.59 -3.52 15.81
C ILE A 68 17.94 -4.86 16.51
N HIS A 69 17.66 -6.00 15.89
CA HIS A 69 17.97 -7.31 16.50
C HIS A 69 19.48 -7.60 16.56
N VAL A 70 20.31 -6.98 15.70
CA VAL A 70 21.76 -7.21 15.68
C VAL A 70 22.48 -6.43 16.79
N THR A 71 21.99 -5.26 17.19
CA THR A 71 22.65 -4.45 18.22
C THR A 71 22.46 -5.02 19.62
N LYS A 72 21.29 -5.60 19.92
CA LYS A 72 21.00 -6.14 21.25
C LYS A 72 21.75 -7.44 21.57
N LEU A 73 22.18 -8.20 20.56
CA LEU A 73 22.99 -9.41 20.72
C LEU A 73 24.50 -9.14 20.84
N LEU A 74 24.97 -7.94 20.48
CA LEU A 74 26.38 -7.55 20.60
C LEU A 74 26.72 -6.85 21.93
N GLU A 75 25.71 -6.45 22.70
CA GLU A 75 25.90 -5.84 24.04
C GLU A 75 25.87 -6.86 25.19
N GLU A 76 25.41 -8.09 24.96
CA GLU A 76 25.37 -9.17 25.97
C GLU A 76 26.57 -10.13 25.90
N ASN A 77 27.77 -9.61 25.62
CA ASN A 77 28.99 -10.35 25.99
C ASN A 77 30.18 -9.44 26.34
N PRO A 78 30.20 -8.85 27.55
CA PRO A 78 31.46 -8.47 28.17
C PRO A 78 32.07 -9.69 28.88
N ALA A 79 33.15 -10.21 28.27
CA ALA A 79 34.23 -11.02 28.85
C ALA A 79 33.88 -12.30 29.65
#